data_AF-A0A2X0PCY0-F1
#
_entry.id   AF-A0A2X0PCY0-F1
#
_cell.length_a   1.000
_cell.length_b   1.000
_cell.length_c   1.000
_cell.angle_alpha   90.00
_cell.angle_beta   90.00
_cell.angle_gamma   90.00
#
_symmetry.space_group_name_H-M   'P 1'
#
loop_
_entity.id
_entity.type
_entity.pdbx_description
1 polymer ?
#
loop_
_entity_poly.entity_id
_entity_poly.type
_entity_poly.pdbx_seq_one_letter_code
_entity_poly.pdbx_strand_id
1 'polypeptide(L)' 'MYNDLVSGSFEYTEDNLSTIILGDSLEVMKNMKNNSVYLIFADEPYNIGKDFGNNIDKWGSSEEYIMWNKIWGTLK' A
#
# COMPACT_ATOMS: atom_id res chain seq x y z
N MET A 1 12.02 -8.77 -11.48
CA MET A 1 12.01 -8.64 -10.00
C MET A 1 10.64 -8.92 -9.40
N TYR A 2 9.58 -8.45 -10.04
CA TYR A 2 8.19 -8.61 -9.62
C TYR A 2 7.84 -10.06 -9.23
N ASN A 3 8.08 -11.03 -10.11
CA ASN A 3 7.76 -12.44 -9.85
C ASN A 3 8.57 -13.06 -8.69
N ASP A 4 9.71 -12.45 -8.33
CA ASP A 4 10.50 -12.86 -7.17
C ASP A 4 9.97 -12.28 -5.86
N LEU A 5 9.16 -11.22 -5.93
CA LEU A 5 8.66 -10.48 -4.76
C LEU A 5 7.17 -10.67 -4.53
N VAL A 6 6.35 -10.87 -5.55
CA VAL A 6 4.88 -10.84 -5.49
C VAL A 6 4.29 -12.06 -6.19
N SER A 7 3.33 -12.75 -5.54
CA SER A 7 2.67 -13.94 -6.09
C SER A 7 1.33 -13.66 -6.80
N GLY A 8 0.86 -12.41 -6.82
CA GLY A 8 -0.42 -12.00 -7.40
C GLY A 8 -0.30 -11.52 -8.86
N SER A 9 -1.45 -11.30 -9.50
CA SER A 9 -1.55 -10.66 -10.83
C SER A 9 -1.96 -9.20 -10.67
N PHE A 10 -0.98 -8.30 -10.67
CA PHE A 10 -1.17 -6.85 -10.66
C PHE A 10 -0.61 -6.26 -11.96
N GLU A 11 -1.06 -5.07 -12.32
CA GLU A 11 -0.40 -4.29 -13.35
C GLU A 11 0.93 -3.77 -12.78
N TYR A 12 2.03 -3.91 -13.53
CA TYR A 12 3.33 -3.45 -13.09
C TYR A 12 4.22 -3.08 -14.28
N THR A 13 5.23 -2.26 -13.99
CA THR A 13 6.40 -2.07 -14.86
C THR A 13 7.65 -2.24 -14.02
N GLU A 14 8.73 -2.72 -14.62
CA GLU A 14 10.00 -2.90 -13.92
C GLU A 14 11.20 -2.65 -14.83
N ASP A 15 12.31 -2.28 -14.21
CA ASP A 15 13.64 -2.29 -14.80
C ASP A 15 14.56 -3.21 -13.98
N ASN A 16 15.88 -3.05 -14.14
CA ASN A 16 16.85 -3.88 -13.44
C ASN A 16 16.96 -3.62 -11.93
N LEU A 17 16.41 -2.51 -11.43
CA LEU A 17 16.56 -2.06 -10.03
C LEU A 17 15.24 -1.77 -9.33
N SER A 18 14.16 -1.52 -10.07
CA SER A 18 12.91 -1.01 -9.54
C SER A 18 11.70 -1.73 -10.13
N THR A 19 10.68 -1.92 -9.30
CA THR A 19 9.36 -2.43 -9.72
C THR A 19 8.30 -1.44 -9.24
N ILE A 20 7.46 -0.98 -10.17
CA ILE A 20 6.31 -0.12 -9.88
C ILE A 20 5.05 -0.96 -10.11
N ILE A 21 4.21 -1.07 -9.10
CA ILE A 21 2.99 -1.89 -9.11
C ILE A 21 1.80 -0.94 -9.01
N LEU A 22 0.86 -1.06 -9.94
CA LEU A 22 -0.42 -0.36 -9.88
C LEU A 22 -1.47 -1.28 -9.24
N GLY A 23 -1.89 -0.94 -8.03
CA GLY A 23 -2.91 -1.69 -7.29
C GLY A 23 -3.16 -1.13 -5.91
N ASP A 24 -4.16 -1.69 -5.23
CA ASP A 24 -4.40 -1.43 -3.81
C ASP A 24 -3.20 -1.93 -2.99
N SER A 25 -2.61 -1.05 -2.17
CA SER A 25 -1.40 -1.39 -1.43
C SER A 25 -1.61 -2.54 -0.45
N LEU A 26 -2.80 -2.69 0.15
CA LEU A 26 -3.08 -3.79 1.08
C LEU A 26 -3.11 -5.13 0.33
N GLU A 27 -3.73 -5.17 -0.84
CA GLU A 27 -3.79 -6.39 -1.65
C GLU A 27 -2.42 -6.76 -2.24
N VAL A 28 -1.66 -5.78 -2.73
CA VAL A 28 -0.29 -5.99 -3.21
C VAL A 28 0.58 -6.48 -2.05
N MET A 29 0.58 -5.77 -0.93
CA MET A 29 1.37 -6.13 0.24
C MET A 29 1.02 -7.54 0.70
N LYS A 30 -0.26 -7.94 0.84
CA LYS A 30 -0.67 -9.34 1.17
C LYS A 30 -0.03 -10.41 0.28
N ASN A 31 0.18 -10.11 -1.00
CA ASN A 31 0.75 -11.04 -1.98
C ASN A 31 2.28 -10.98 -2.10
N MET A 32 2.96 -10.10 -1.35
CA MET A 32 4.43 -10.09 -1.31
C MET A 32 5.03 -11.33 -0.61
N LYS A 33 6.29 -11.68 -0.85
CA LYS A 33 6.98 -12.68 -0.03
C LYS A 33 7.28 -12.14 1.36
N ASN A 34 7.18 -12.98 2.39
CA ASN A 34 7.55 -12.59 3.75
C ASN A 34 9.06 -12.32 3.86
N ASN A 35 9.47 -11.45 4.79
CA ASN A 35 10.88 -11.08 5.03
C ASN A 35 11.63 -10.61 3.78
N SER A 36 10.92 -9.99 2.83
CA SER A 36 11.49 -9.51 1.55
C SER A 36 11.81 -8.00 1.55
N VAL A 37 11.45 -7.29 2.62
CA VAL A 37 11.59 -5.84 2.74
C VAL A 37 12.48 -5.51 3.94
N TYR A 38 13.52 -4.70 3.71
CA TYR A 38 14.42 -4.22 4.75
C TYR A 38 14.02 -2.85 5.33
N LEU A 39 13.39 -2.01 4.50
CA LEU A 39 12.99 -0.65 4.85
C LEU A 39 11.67 -0.33 4.15
N ILE A 40 10.74 0.26 4.89
CA ILE A 40 9.48 0.79 4.38
C ILE A 40 9.52 2.31 4.52
N PHE A 41 9.17 3.00 3.44
CA PHE A 41 8.86 4.43 3.45
C PHE A 41 7.42 4.60 2.99
N ALA A 42 6.65 5.38 3.74
CA ALA A 42 5.25 5.63 3.43
C ALA A 42 4.83 7.03 3.86
N ASP A 43 3.87 7.55 3.10
CA ASP A 43 3.13 8.78 3.36
C ASP A 43 1.64 8.40 3.26
N GLU A 44 1.13 7.77 4.31
CA GLU A 44 -0.24 7.29 4.36
C GLU A 44 -1.27 8.45 4.47
N PRO A 45 -2.55 8.21 4.14
CA PRO A 45 -3.59 9.21 4.33
C PRO A 45 -3.70 9.59 5.81
N TYR A 46 -3.91 10.87 6.12
CA TYR A 46 -3.93 11.39 7.50
C TYR A 46 -5.34 11.62 8.06
N ASN A 47 -6.38 11.37 7.25
CA ASN A 47 -7.77 11.63 7.58
C ASN A 47 -8.05 13.11 7.96
N ILE A 48 -7.40 14.04 7.27
CA ILE A 48 -7.53 15.50 7.53
C ILE A 48 -8.53 16.21 6.62
N GLY A 49 -9.23 15.48 5.74
CA GLY A 49 -10.19 16.03 4.79
C GLY A 49 -9.55 16.74 3.60
N LYS A 50 -8.29 16.44 3.29
CA LYS A 50 -7.58 17.04 2.15
C LYS A 50 -8.10 16.46 0.83
N ASP A 51 -8.32 17.33 -0.14
CA ASP A 51 -8.72 16.96 -1.50
C ASP A 51 -7.47 16.83 -2.40
N PHE A 52 -7.27 15.64 -2.97
CA PHE A 52 -6.18 15.34 -3.91
C PHE A 52 -6.65 15.33 -5.37
N GLY A 53 -7.82 15.88 -5.66
CA GLY A 53 -8.44 15.97 -6.98
C GLY A 53 -9.18 14.71 -7.41
N ASN A 54 -8.65 13.54 -7.05
CA ASN A 54 -9.27 12.25 -7.36
C ASN A 54 -10.03 11.66 -6.17
N ASN A 55 -9.57 11.92 -4.94
CA ASN A 55 -10.11 11.40 -3.71
C ASN A 55 -9.95 12.43 -2.58
N ILE A 56 -10.87 12.38 -1.61
CA ILE A 56 -10.79 13.14 -0.37
C ILE A 56 -10.25 12.20 0.71
N ASP A 57 -9.17 12.60 1.38
CA ASP A 57 -8.58 11.90 2.52
C ASP A 57 -9.48 12.05 3.77
N LYS A 58 -10.59 11.29 3.78
CA LYS A 58 -11.58 11.37 4.85
C LYS A 58 -12.34 10.06 5.06
N TRP A 59 -12.33 9.60 6.30
CA TRP A 59 -13.16 8.53 6.83
C TRP A 59 -14.41 9.09 7.51
N GLY A 60 -15.43 8.26 7.71
CA GLY A 60 -16.68 8.64 8.38
C GLY A 60 -16.49 8.91 9.87
N SER A 61 -15.50 8.27 10.48
CA SER A 61 -15.12 8.48 11.89
C SER A 61 -13.62 8.28 12.12
N SER A 62 -13.14 8.77 13.27
CA SER A 62 -11.77 8.53 13.73
C SER A 62 -11.52 7.04 13.98
N GLU A 63 -12.53 6.31 14.45
CA GLU A 63 -12.47 4.88 14.72
C GLU A 63 -12.26 4.07 13.44
N GLU A 64 -12.96 4.42 12.36
CA GLU A 64 -12.77 3.79 11.05
C GLU A 64 -11.36 4.01 10.51
N TYR A 65 -10.84 5.24 10.62
CA TYR A 65 -9.47 5.56 10.23
C TYR A 65 -8.44 4.78 11.04
N ILE A 66 -8.60 4.72 12.37
CA ILE A 66 -7.71 3.94 13.25
C ILE A 66 -7.76 2.45 12.90
N MET A 67 -8.95 1.91 12.58
CA MET A 67 -9.09 0.52 12.16
C MET A 67 -8.34 0.26 10.85
N TRP A 68 -8.50 1.15 9.87
CA TRP A 68 -7.79 1.06 8.60
C TRP A 68 -6.26 1.16 8.79
N ASN A 69 -5.79 2.13 9.57
CA ASN A 69 -4.36 2.32 9.84
C ASN A 69 -3.76 1.09 10.54
N LYS A 70 -4.49 0.45 11.47
CA LYS A 70 -4.06 -0.82 12.07
C LYS A 70 -3.92 -1.93 11.04
N ILE A 71 -4.88 -2.08 10.13
CA ILE A 71 -4.80 -3.09 9.07
C ILE A 71 -3.58 -2.79 8.19
N TRP A 72 -3.40 -1.54 7.79
CA TRP A 72 -2.33 -1.12 6.90
C TRP A 72 -0.94 -1.28 7.53
N GLY A 73 -0.75 -0.83 8.77
CA GLY A 73 0.53 -0.89 9.48
C GLY A 73 0.88 -2.27 10.06
N THR A 74 -0.06 -3.21 10.08
CA THR A 74 0.20 -4.61 10.51
C THR A 74 0.27 -5.58 9.34
N LEU A 75 0.08 -5.08 8.10
CA LEU A 75 0.20 -5.89 6.91
C LEU A 75 1.68 -6.12 6.58
N LYS A 76 2.17 -7.23 7.16
CA LYS A 76 3.48 -7.90 7.03
C LYS A 76 4.52 -7.58 8.09
#